data_AF-A0A534M8Z9-F1
#
_entry.id   AF-A0A534M8Z9-F1
#
_cell.length_a   1.000
_cell.length_b   1.000
_cell.length_c   1.000
_cell.angle_alpha   90.00
_cell.angle_beta   90.00
_cell.angle_gamma   90.00
#
_symmetry.space_group_name_H-M   'P 1'
#
loop_
_entity.id
_entity.type
_entity.pdbx_description
1 polymer ?
#
loop_
_entity_poly.entity_id
_entity_poly.type
_entity_poly.pdbx_seq_one_letter_code
_entity_poly.pdbx_strand_id
1 'polypeptide(L)'
;MSWEGEEPNGSGWTRREWAKLAMAAGAASSIAALAGTVSGQLLPPPMKFEGEMREQMYYTKWPTEAWWNSRQGRVIRVTDFEEWKGASGVWRGLFLDGQWVPGTGYPVLVIRLKYDAPEFVVATDLAPPDGFSFYYDDPNQKVRIVAFFDRCAHLCCPPGWHVITDTKPYRDYLVPSPTYAIYNQDPIFCVCHGSQYDPLLLTTNVHPRSG
;
A
#
# COMPACT_ATOMS: atom_id res chain seq x y z
N MET A 1 19.38 16.49 -19.85
CA MET A 1 18.95 17.61 -18.99
C MET A 1 18.86 17.05 -17.58
N SER A 2 19.82 17.39 -16.72
CA SER A 2 19.91 16.90 -15.34
C SER A 2 18.96 17.71 -14.46
N TRP A 3 17.83 17.12 -14.11
CA TRP A 3 16.92 17.66 -13.09
C TRP A 3 17.45 17.43 -11.65
N GLU A 4 18.70 16.97 -11.52
CA GLU A 4 19.38 16.62 -10.25
C GLU A 4 19.96 17.84 -9.50
N GLY A 5 19.42 19.03 -9.75
CA GLY A 5 19.82 20.25 -9.06
C GLY A 5 19.18 20.35 -7.67
N GLU A 6 20.02 20.14 -6.65
CA GLU A 6 19.92 20.71 -5.31
C GLU A 6 18.76 20.22 -4.41
N GLU A 7 18.91 19.01 -3.84
CA GLU A 7 18.52 18.85 -2.43
C GLU A 7 19.59 19.60 -1.61
N PRO A 8 19.22 20.59 -0.77
CA PRO A 8 20.21 21.37 -0.04
C PRO A 8 20.95 20.45 0.93
N ASN A 9 22.28 20.46 0.83
CA ASN A 9 23.21 19.74 1.70
C ASN A 9 23.33 20.42 3.09
N GLY A 10 22.21 20.94 3.60
CA GLY A 10 22.12 21.72 4.84
C GLY A 10 21.33 20.97 5.91
N SER A 11 21.50 21.39 7.17
CA SER A 11 20.96 20.81 8.41
C SER A 11 19.43 20.81 8.56
N GLY A 12 18.68 20.67 7.46
CA GLY A 12 17.23 20.57 7.43
C GLY A 12 16.78 19.12 7.30
N TRP A 13 15.55 18.85 7.77
CA TRP A 13 14.95 17.52 7.66
C TRP A 13 14.72 17.17 6.18
N THR A 14 15.16 15.97 5.80
CA THR A 14 14.95 15.40 4.47
C THR A 14 13.46 15.18 4.19
N ARG A 15 13.06 15.10 2.92
CA ARG A 15 11.67 14.79 2.53
C ARG A 15 11.16 13.48 3.16
N ARG A 16 12.06 12.51 3.34
CA ARG A 16 11.77 11.23 4.00
C ARG A 16 11.50 11.41 5.49
N GLU A 17 12.27 12.25 6.18
CA GLU A 17 12.02 12.59 7.57
C GLU A 17 10.73 13.39 7.73
N TRP A 18 10.40 14.28 6.79
CA TRP A 18 9.09 14.92 6.73
C TRP A 18 7.95 13.92 6.51
N ALA A 19 8.11 12.92 5.65
CA ALA A 19 7.12 11.87 5.44
C ALA A 19 6.97 10.97 6.69
N LYS A 20 8.08 10.58 7.32
CA LYS A 20 8.08 9.84 8.59
C LYS A 20 7.42 10.65 9.71
N LEU A 21 7.71 11.95 9.79
CA LEU A 21 7.08 12.87 10.73
C LEU A 21 5.61 13.01 10.46
N ALA A 22 5.18 13.15 9.20
CA ALA A 22 3.77 13.25 8.85
C ALA A 22 3.01 11.97 9.21
N MET A 23 3.61 10.79 8.99
CA MET A 23 3.03 9.51 9.40
C MET A 23 2.99 9.35 10.92
N ALA A 24 4.06 9.73 11.63
CA ALA A 24 4.14 9.67 13.09
C ALA A 24 3.21 10.70 13.77
N ALA A 25 3.16 11.92 13.24
CA ALA A 25 2.24 12.97 13.67
C ALA A 25 0.79 12.57 13.39
N GLY A 26 0.50 11.94 12.24
CA GLY A 26 -0.81 11.35 11.95
C GLY A 26 -1.19 10.21 12.92
N ALA A 27 -0.21 9.48 13.47
CA ALA A 27 -0.42 8.48 14.52
C ALA A 27 -0.56 9.12 15.93
N ALA A 28 0.10 10.24 16.19
CA ALA A 28 0.02 10.96 17.47
C ALA A 28 -1.21 11.89 17.57
N SER A 29 -1.68 12.45 16.45
CA SER A 29 -2.89 13.28 16.39
C SER A 29 -4.15 12.51 16.76
N SER A 30 -4.15 11.17 16.61
CA SER A 30 -5.19 10.29 17.15
C SER A 30 -5.30 10.32 18.68
N ILE A 31 -4.24 10.74 19.40
CA ILE A 31 -4.20 10.80 20.87
C ILE A 31 -4.41 12.24 21.38
N ALA A 32 -4.02 13.27 20.61
CA ALA A 32 -4.05 14.67 21.03
C ALA A 32 -5.39 15.41 20.83
N ALA A 33 -6.48 14.73 20.45
CA ALA A 33 -7.79 15.34 20.23
C ALA A 33 -8.50 15.85 21.51
N LEU A 34 -7.87 15.75 22.69
CA LEU A 34 -8.49 16.06 24.00
C LEU A 34 -8.02 17.35 24.69
N ALA A 35 -7.14 18.16 24.11
CA ALA A 35 -6.72 19.42 24.76
C ALA A 35 -6.68 20.59 23.76
N GLY A 36 -7.75 21.37 23.70
CA GLY A 36 -7.76 22.65 23.01
C GLY A 36 -7.00 23.73 23.79
N THR A 37 -6.52 24.77 23.10
CA THR A 37 -6.88 26.18 23.40
C THR A 37 -6.16 27.20 22.49
N VAL A 38 -6.96 28.17 22.04
CA VAL A 38 -6.71 29.56 21.58
C VAL A 38 -5.64 29.88 20.53
N SER A 39 -6.10 30.06 19.28
CA SER A 39 -5.69 31.13 18.34
C SER A 39 -6.74 31.21 17.22
N GLY A 40 -7.94 31.68 17.56
CA GLY A 40 -9.01 31.88 16.60
C GLY A 40 -8.74 33.13 15.75
N GLN A 41 -8.63 32.96 14.43
CA GLN A 41 -9.31 33.76 13.38
C GLN A 41 -8.66 33.70 11.98
N LEU A 42 -7.54 33.00 11.77
CA LEU A 42 -6.97 32.88 10.41
C LEU A 42 -7.24 31.54 9.70
N LEU A 43 -7.65 30.51 10.45
CA LEU A 43 -7.89 29.17 9.92
C LEU A 43 -9.28 28.71 10.40
N PRO A 44 -10.08 28.05 9.52
CA PRO A 44 -11.28 27.37 9.99
C PRO A 44 -10.90 26.46 11.16
N PRO A 45 -11.78 26.29 12.17
CA PRO A 45 -11.49 25.39 13.28
C PRO A 45 -10.99 24.07 12.70
N PRO A 46 -9.94 23.45 13.29
CA PRO A 46 -9.44 22.18 12.78
C PRO A 46 -10.65 21.26 12.60
N MET A 47 -10.84 20.77 11.36
CA MET A 47 -11.97 19.91 11.06
C MET A 47 -11.98 18.81 12.10
N LYS A 48 -13.01 18.80 12.94
CA LYS A 48 -13.28 17.66 13.80
C LYS A 48 -13.64 16.56 12.83
N PHE A 49 -12.69 15.67 12.56
CA PHE A 49 -12.99 14.45 11.85
C PHE A 49 -13.85 13.61 12.78
N GLU A 50 -15.17 13.74 12.62
CA GLU A 50 -16.13 12.84 13.22
C GLU A 50 -15.96 11.47 12.54
N GLY A 51 -15.90 10.43 13.36
CA GLY A 51 -15.74 9.06 12.89
C GLY A 51 -14.67 8.26 13.64
N GLU A 52 -14.74 6.96 13.44
CA GLU A 52 -13.82 5.99 14.02
C GLU A 52 -12.69 5.71 13.03
N MET A 53 -11.45 5.97 13.41
CA MET A 53 -10.30 5.44 12.66
C MET A 53 -10.15 3.95 12.99
N ARG A 54 -10.22 3.10 11.97
CA ARG A 54 -10.16 1.65 12.17
C ARG A 54 -8.84 1.07 11.66
N GLU A 55 -8.13 0.36 12.53
CA GLU A 55 -6.83 -0.25 12.23
C GLU A 55 -6.91 -1.52 11.36
N GLN A 56 -8.11 -1.98 11.03
CA GLN A 56 -8.32 -3.11 10.12
C GLN A 56 -8.24 -2.67 8.65
N MET A 57 -7.96 -3.61 7.76
CA MET A 57 -8.05 -3.38 6.32
C MET A 57 -9.48 -3.62 5.84
N TYR A 58 -10.02 -2.73 5.03
CA TYR A 58 -11.37 -2.84 4.46
C TYR A 58 -11.31 -2.85 2.94
N TYR A 59 -12.17 -3.64 2.31
CA TYR A 59 -12.28 -3.66 0.85
C TYR A 59 -12.74 -2.29 0.33
N THR A 60 -12.03 -1.81 -0.70
CA THR A 60 -12.50 -0.70 -1.53
C THR A 60 -13.17 -1.26 -2.79
N LYS A 61 -13.74 -0.40 -3.62
CA LYS A 61 -14.36 -0.79 -4.88
C LYS A 61 -13.48 -0.39 -6.05
N TRP A 62 -13.26 -1.31 -6.97
CA TRP A 62 -12.61 -1.03 -8.25
C TRP A 62 -13.61 -0.47 -9.28
N PRO A 63 -13.22 0.43 -10.19
CA PRO A 63 -14.16 1.03 -11.15
C PRO A 63 -14.85 0.02 -12.07
N THR A 64 -14.14 -1.03 -12.49
CA THR A 64 -14.66 -2.13 -13.31
C THR A 64 -15.00 -3.35 -12.45
N GLU A 65 -15.61 -4.37 -13.04
CA GLU A 65 -15.95 -5.61 -12.35
C GLU A 65 -14.69 -6.26 -11.74
N ALA A 66 -14.72 -6.45 -10.43
CA ALA A 66 -13.69 -7.13 -9.67
C ALA A 66 -14.37 -8.02 -8.61
N TRP A 67 -13.78 -9.17 -8.32
CA TRP A 67 -14.39 -10.21 -7.47
C TRP A 67 -14.75 -9.71 -6.06
N TRP A 68 -14.05 -8.68 -5.57
CA TRP A 68 -14.24 -8.11 -4.24
C TRP A 68 -15.19 -6.91 -4.21
N ASN A 69 -15.68 -6.41 -5.35
CA ASN A 69 -16.50 -5.19 -5.37
C ASN A 69 -17.76 -5.30 -4.51
N SER A 70 -18.37 -6.50 -4.43
CA SER A 70 -19.53 -6.78 -3.57
C SER A 70 -19.21 -6.79 -2.06
N ARG A 71 -17.92 -6.73 -1.71
CA ARG A 71 -17.40 -6.75 -0.34
C ARG A 71 -16.98 -5.36 0.15
N GLN A 72 -17.18 -4.30 -0.63
CA GLN A 72 -16.83 -2.93 -0.26
C GLN A 72 -17.28 -2.60 1.17
N GLY A 73 -16.40 -1.99 1.97
CA GLY A 73 -16.67 -1.60 3.34
C GLY A 73 -16.66 -2.77 4.35
N ARG A 74 -16.43 -4.00 3.90
CA ARG A 74 -16.19 -5.15 4.79
C ARG A 74 -14.71 -5.32 5.08
N VAL A 75 -14.40 -5.89 6.23
CA VAL A 75 -13.04 -6.23 6.64
C VAL A 75 -12.46 -7.27 5.69
N ILE A 76 -11.22 -7.06 5.25
CA ILE A 76 -10.44 -8.02 4.49
C ILE A 76 -10.02 -9.17 5.41
N ARG A 77 -10.41 -10.40 5.06
CA ARG A 77 -10.00 -11.60 5.79
C ARG A 77 -9.02 -12.41 4.97
N VAL A 78 -8.01 -12.97 5.63
CA VAL A 78 -7.03 -13.87 5.00
C VAL A 78 -7.72 -15.03 4.25
N THR A 79 -8.80 -15.56 4.81
CA THR A 79 -9.57 -16.67 4.24
C THR A 79 -10.44 -16.29 3.04
N ASP A 80 -10.54 -15.01 2.68
CA ASP A 80 -11.33 -14.57 1.52
C ASP A 80 -10.64 -14.84 0.18
N PHE A 81 -9.31 -15.00 0.18
CA PHE A 81 -8.51 -15.05 -1.03
C PHE A 81 -8.24 -16.49 -1.46
N GLU A 82 -8.61 -16.83 -2.69
CA GLU A 82 -8.06 -17.99 -3.39
C GLU A 82 -6.63 -17.70 -3.86
N GLU A 83 -5.87 -18.74 -4.23
CA GLU A 83 -4.52 -18.57 -4.77
C GLU A 83 -4.53 -17.59 -5.96
N TRP A 84 -3.58 -16.65 -5.99
CA TRP A 84 -3.46 -15.58 -6.99
C TRP A 84 -4.62 -14.58 -7.05
N LYS A 85 -5.56 -14.62 -6.10
CA LYS A 85 -6.51 -13.52 -5.93
C LYS A 85 -5.84 -12.38 -5.18
N GLY A 86 -6.15 -11.17 -5.61
CA GLY A 86 -5.81 -9.95 -4.91
C GLY A 86 -6.97 -8.97 -4.94
N ALA A 87 -6.95 -7.99 -4.03
CA ALA A 87 -8.00 -7.01 -3.89
C ALA A 87 -7.44 -5.69 -3.37
N SER A 88 -8.04 -4.59 -3.84
CA SER A 88 -7.79 -3.26 -3.32
C SER A 88 -8.53 -3.05 -2.00
N GLY A 89 -7.90 -2.30 -1.11
CA GLY A 89 -8.43 -1.99 0.20
C GLY A 89 -7.92 -0.67 0.74
N VAL A 90 -8.29 -0.41 1.99
CA VAL A 90 -7.84 0.74 2.76
C VAL A 90 -7.50 0.31 4.18
N TRP A 91 -6.35 0.74 4.67
CA TRP A 91 -5.91 0.56 6.05
C TRP A 91 -5.99 1.90 6.79
N ARG A 92 -6.42 1.90 8.06
CA ARG A 92 -6.59 3.15 8.86
C ARG A 92 -7.55 4.15 8.22
N GLY A 93 -8.62 3.65 7.59
CA GLY A 93 -9.70 4.46 7.06
C GLY A 93 -10.55 5.08 8.17
N LEU A 94 -11.10 6.26 7.91
CA LEU A 94 -12.10 6.90 8.77
C LEU A 94 -13.48 6.33 8.45
N PHE A 95 -14.24 5.99 9.48
CA PHE A 95 -15.62 5.50 9.35
C PHE A 95 -16.59 6.44 10.05
N LEU A 96 -17.57 6.95 9.30
CA LEU A 96 -18.69 7.74 9.82
C LEU A 96 -19.97 6.93 9.63
N ASP A 97 -20.74 6.74 10.69
CA ASP A 97 -21.97 5.93 10.69
C ASP A 97 -21.79 4.52 10.10
N GLY A 98 -20.62 3.92 10.37
CA GLY A 98 -20.26 2.59 9.88
C GLY A 98 -19.89 2.52 8.39
N GLN A 99 -19.88 3.65 7.69
CA GLN A 99 -19.43 3.75 6.29
C GLN A 99 -18.02 4.34 6.21
N TRP A 100 -17.17 3.74 5.37
CA TRP A 100 -15.85 4.30 5.11
C TRP A 100 -15.98 5.63 4.36
N VAL A 101 -15.26 6.65 4.82
CA VAL A 101 -15.17 7.96 4.16
C VAL A 101 -14.12 7.89 3.05
N PRO A 102 -14.51 8.01 1.76
CA PRO A 102 -13.57 7.92 0.65
C PRO A 102 -12.43 8.93 0.75
N GLY A 103 -11.23 8.51 0.37
CA GLY A 103 -10.02 9.35 0.43
C GLY A 103 -9.33 9.39 1.80
N THR A 104 -9.87 8.72 2.82
CA THR A 104 -9.23 8.56 4.13
C THR A 104 -8.51 7.22 4.24
N GLY A 105 -7.41 7.17 4.99
CA GLY A 105 -6.59 5.97 5.19
C GLY A 105 -5.55 5.73 4.09
N TYR A 106 -4.77 4.67 4.27
CA TYR A 106 -3.70 4.24 3.37
C TYR A 106 -4.24 3.21 2.38
N PRO A 107 -4.17 3.45 1.06
CA PRO A 107 -4.60 2.48 0.07
C PRO A 107 -3.68 1.25 0.09
N VAL A 108 -4.27 0.07 0.08
CA VAL A 108 -3.54 -1.21 0.13
C VAL A 108 -3.98 -2.14 -0.97
N LEU A 109 -3.05 -2.96 -1.46
CA LEU A 109 -3.30 -4.05 -2.40
C LEU A 109 -2.88 -5.33 -1.72
N VAL A 110 -3.85 -6.19 -1.40
CA VAL A 110 -3.63 -7.45 -0.70
C VAL A 110 -3.69 -8.58 -1.71
N ILE A 111 -2.71 -9.47 -1.72
CA ILE A 111 -2.61 -10.57 -2.68
C ILE A 111 -2.29 -11.87 -1.94
N ARG A 112 -3.02 -12.94 -2.26
CA ARG A 112 -2.62 -14.29 -1.89
C ARG A 112 -1.68 -14.85 -2.96
N LEU A 113 -0.47 -15.19 -2.53
CA LEU A 113 0.53 -15.84 -3.37
C LEU A 113 0.48 -17.35 -3.16
N LYS A 114 1.10 -18.09 -4.08
CA LYS A 114 1.40 -19.50 -3.85
C LYS A 114 2.29 -19.65 -2.62
N TYR A 115 1.82 -20.45 -1.66
CA TYR A 115 2.43 -20.55 -0.33
C TYR A 115 3.87 -21.11 -0.35
N ASP A 116 4.11 -22.11 -1.18
CA ASP A 116 5.35 -22.86 -1.28
C ASP A 116 6.18 -22.50 -2.53
N ALA A 117 5.94 -21.32 -3.11
CA ALA A 117 6.73 -20.83 -4.23
C ALA A 117 8.20 -20.64 -3.82
N PRO A 118 9.16 -21.40 -4.38
CA PRO A 118 10.58 -21.27 -4.03
C PRO A 118 11.17 -19.93 -4.49
N GLU A 119 10.50 -19.24 -5.42
CA GLU A 119 10.90 -17.93 -5.92
C GLU A 119 10.40 -16.78 -5.04
N PHE A 120 9.61 -17.06 -3.99
CA PHE A 120 9.24 -16.04 -3.02
C PHE A 120 10.48 -15.62 -2.22
N VAL A 121 10.96 -14.42 -2.51
CA VAL A 121 12.18 -13.87 -1.93
C VAL A 121 11.87 -12.51 -1.31
N VAL A 122 12.37 -12.31 -0.09
CA VAL A 122 12.36 -11.02 0.60
C VAL A 122 13.81 -10.52 0.67
N ALA A 123 14.21 -9.73 -0.33
CA ALA A 123 15.53 -9.14 -0.46
C ALA A 123 15.52 -7.71 0.11
N THR A 124 15.70 -7.60 1.42
CA THR A 124 15.62 -6.34 2.19
C THR A 124 16.75 -6.25 3.20
N ASP A 125 17.29 -5.04 3.36
CA ASP A 125 18.17 -4.65 4.47
C ASP A 125 17.39 -4.11 5.69
N LEU A 126 16.09 -3.87 5.53
CA LEU A 126 15.20 -3.40 6.58
C LEU A 126 14.56 -4.55 7.35
N ALA A 127 14.47 -4.40 8.67
CA ALA A 127 13.60 -5.23 9.52
C ALA A 127 12.22 -4.55 9.68
N PRO A 128 11.11 -5.31 9.68
CA PRO A 128 9.83 -4.75 10.04
C PRO A 128 9.82 -4.36 11.53
N PRO A 129 9.09 -3.30 11.93
CA PRO A 129 8.94 -2.97 13.35
C PRO A 129 8.32 -4.10 14.16
N ASP A 130 8.50 -4.07 15.48
CA ASP A 130 7.90 -5.06 16.39
C ASP A 130 6.39 -5.20 16.15
N GLY A 131 5.94 -6.44 15.99
CA GLY A 131 4.53 -6.76 15.68
C GLY A 131 4.15 -6.67 14.20
N PHE A 132 5.08 -6.33 13.30
CA PHE A 132 4.85 -6.30 11.86
C PHE A 132 5.66 -7.37 11.12
N SER A 133 5.21 -7.71 9.92
CA SER A 133 5.89 -8.65 9.02
C SER A 133 5.67 -8.21 7.58
N PHE A 134 6.64 -8.48 6.70
CA PHE A 134 6.52 -8.16 5.27
C PHE A 134 5.46 -9.00 4.55
N TYR A 135 5.13 -10.16 5.12
CA TYR A 135 4.12 -11.09 4.64
C TYR A 135 3.52 -11.85 5.82
N TYR A 136 2.37 -12.49 5.57
CA TYR A 136 1.70 -13.37 6.52
C TYR A 136 1.69 -14.79 5.97
N ASP A 137 2.08 -15.76 6.78
CA ASP A 137 1.99 -17.19 6.48
C ASP A 137 1.08 -17.91 7.50
N ASP A 138 0.17 -18.74 6.99
CA ASP A 138 -0.51 -19.79 7.76
C ASP A 138 -0.09 -21.16 7.20
N PRO A 139 0.84 -21.88 7.86
CA PRO A 139 1.32 -23.19 7.40
C PRO A 139 0.26 -24.29 7.43
N ASN A 140 -0.76 -24.17 8.28
CA ASN A 140 -1.83 -25.17 8.40
C ASN A 140 -2.79 -25.07 7.22
N GLN A 141 -3.12 -23.85 6.82
CA GLN A 141 -4.02 -23.59 5.68
C GLN A 141 -3.27 -23.42 4.36
N LYS A 142 -1.92 -23.42 4.37
CA LYS A 142 -1.07 -23.14 3.21
C LYS A 142 -1.46 -21.81 2.56
N VAL A 143 -1.52 -20.76 3.38
CA VAL A 143 -1.85 -19.41 2.94
C VAL A 143 -0.65 -18.50 3.10
N ARG A 144 -0.27 -17.79 2.03
CA ARG A 144 0.69 -16.69 2.06
C ARG A 144 0.02 -15.43 1.55
N ILE A 145 -0.02 -14.38 2.37
CA ILE A 145 -0.55 -13.07 2.00
C ILE A 145 0.57 -12.04 2.01
N VAL A 146 0.56 -11.17 1.02
CA VAL A 146 1.37 -9.96 0.99
C VAL A 146 0.45 -8.76 0.81
N ALA A 147 0.75 -7.66 1.51
CA ALA A 147 0.04 -6.40 1.39
C ALA A 147 1.01 -5.30 0.93
N PHE A 148 0.64 -4.62 -0.14
CA PHE A 148 1.41 -3.53 -0.73
C PHE A 148 0.72 -2.21 -0.47
N PHE A 149 1.49 -1.11 -0.42
CA PHE A 149 0.92 0.21 -0.59
C PHE A 149 0.43 0.35 -2.04
N ASP A 150 -0.86 0.57 -2.24
CA ASP A 150 -1.51 0.53 -3.55
C ASP A 150 -1.29 1.81 -4.37
N ARG A 151 -0.05 2.30 -4.41
CA ARG A 151 0.35 3.46 -5.23
C ARG A 151 1.69 3.17 -5.87
N CYS A 152 1.72 3.28 -7.18
CA CYS A 152 2.92 3.09 -8.00
C CYS A 152 4.01 4.09 -7.58
N ALA A 153 5.22 3.58 -7.35
CA ALA A 153 6.36 4.38 -6.91
C ALA A 153 6.84 5.40 -7.97
N HIS A 154 6.40 5.27 -9.23
CA HIS A 154 6.71 6.24 -10.28
C HIS A 154 5.96 7.57 -10.08
N LEU A 155 4.63 7.59 -10.28
CA LEU A 155 3.80 8.80 -10.21
C LEU A 155 2.46 8.55 -9.50
N CYS A 156 2.45 7.67 -8.50
CA CYS A 156 1.35 7.43 -7.57
C CYS A 156 0.02 6.94 -8.20
N CYS A 157 -0.01 6.49 -9.45
CA CYS A 157 -1.18 5.82 -9.99
C CYS A 157 -1.50 4.53 -9.22
N PRO A 158 -2.78 4.13 -9.07
CA PRO A 158 -3.14 2.82 -8.54
C PRO A 158 -2.64 1.73 -9.50
N PRO A 159 -1.76 0.82 -9.07
CA PRO A 159 -1.49 -0.37 -9.85
C PRO A 159 -2.67 -1.35 -9.78
N GLY A 160 -2.75 -2.28 -10.72
CA GLY A 160 -3.76 -3.33 -10.75
C GLY A 160 -3.15 -4.71 -10.62
N TRP A 161 -3.84 -5.59 -9.90
CA TRP A 161 -3.60 -7.03 -9.90
C TRP A 161 -4.80 -7.73 -10.53
N HIS A 162 -4.61 -8.29 -11.73
CA HIS A 162 -5.65 -8.99 -12.52
C HIS A 162 -6.93 -8.19 -12.83
N VAL A 163 -6.88 -6.85 -12.70
CA VAL A 163 -8.04 -5.96 -12.99
C VAL A 163 -7.82 -5.01 -14.17
N ILE A 164 -6.59 -4.87 -14.64
CA ILE A 164 -6.27 -4.18 -15.89
C ILE A 164 -6.17 -5.27 -16.95
N THR A 165 -7.21 -5.41 -17.76
CA THR A 165 -7.36 -6.52 -18.73
C THR A 165 -7.37 -6.05 -20.19
N ASP A 166 -7.54 -4.75 -20.40
CA ASP A 166 -7.57 -4.09 -21.70
C ASP A 166 -6.17 -3.85 -22.29
N THR A 167 -5.15 -3.82 -21.44
CA THR A 167 -3.75 -3.62 -21.81
C THR A 167 -2.89 -4.70 -21.20
N LYS A 168 -2.05 -5.35 -22.03
CA LYS A 168 -1.07 -6.31 -21.53
C LYS A 168 0.22 -5.58 -21.15
N PRO A 169 0.85 -5.93 -20.01
CA PRO A 169 2.14 -5.39 -19.66
C PRO A 169 3.19 -5.74 -20.73
N TYR A 170 4.07 -4.80 -21.03
CA TYR A 170 5.27 -5.10 -21.82
C TYR A 170 6.15 -6.00 -20.96
N ARG A 171 6.40 -7.24 -21.41
CA ARG A 171 7.10 -8.27 -20.62
C ARG A 171 8.63 -8.14 -20.71
N ASP A 172 9.10 -6.91 -20.86
CA ASP A 172 10.50 -6.51 -21.02
C ASP A 172 11.15 -6.23 -19.65
N TYR A 173 11.01 -7.18 -18.73
CA TYR A 173 11.49 -7.03 -17.36
C TYR A 173 13.02 -6.92 -17.28
N LEU A 174 13.51 -5.97 -16.49
CA LEU A 174 14.94 -5.85 -16.14
C LEU A 174 15.45 -7.09 -15.38
N VAL A 175 14.59 -7.66 -14.54
CA VAL A 175 14.81 -8.94 -13.83
C VAL A 175 13.65 -9.86 -14.21
N PRO A 176 13.89 -11.11 -14.62
CA PRO A 176 12.81 -12.03 -14.97
C PRO A 176 11.76 -12.10 -13.85
N SER A 177 10.48 -11.88 -14.21
CA SER A 177 9.35 -12.00 -13.29
C SER A 177 8.99 -13.48 -13.11
N PRO A 178 9.29 -14.14 -11.97
CA PRO A 178 8.83 -15.51 -11.72
C PRO A 178 7.30 -15.63 -11.70
N THR A 179 6.59 -14.58 -11.25
CA THR A 179 5.12 -14.56 -11.25
C THR A 179 4.56 -14.83 -12.64
N TYR A 180 5.18 -14.24 -13.68
CA TYR A 180 4.83 -14.54 -15.06
C TYR A 180 5.52 -15.80 -15.60
N ALA A 181 6.84 -15.89 -15.49
CA ALA A 181 7.63 -16.93 -16.18
C ALA A 181 7.32 -18.36 -15.72
N ILE A 182 6.88 -18.54 -14.47
CA ILE A 182 6.67 -19.86 -13.86
C ILE A 182 5.18 -20.11 -13.62
N TYR A 183 4.44 -19.10 -13.15
CA TYR A 183 3.03 -19.23 -12.77
C TYR A 183 2.05 -18.66 -13.80
N ASN A 184 2.57 -18.04 -14.87
CA ASN A 184 1.79 -17.43 -15.94
C ASN A 184 0.70 -16.46 -15.42
N GLN A 185 1.00 -15.77 -14.32
CA GLN A 185 0.22 -14.66 -13.80
C GLN A 185 0.90 -13.36 -14.23
N ASP A 186 0.13 -12.36 -14.69
CA ASP A 186 0.74 -11.06 -14.97
C ASP A 186 1.11 -10.40 -13.61
N PRO A 187 2.28 -9.76 -13.47
CA PRO A 187 2.66 -9.10 -12.23
C PRO A 187 1.77 -7.89 -11.95
N ILE A 188 1.94 -7.27 -10.78
CA ILE A 188 1.23 -6.03 -10.44
C ILE A 188 1.60 -4.98 -11.49
N PHE A 189 0.61 -4.43 -12.19
CA PHE A 189 0.81 -3.58 -13.36
C PHE A 189 0.24 -2.18 -13.16
N CYS A 190 1.03 -1.15 -13.45
CA CYS A 190 0.58 0.23 -13.48
C CYS A 190 0.45 0.72 -14.92
N VAL A 191 -0.81 0.90 -15.37
CA VAL A 191 -1.12 1.30 -16.76
C VAL A 191 -0.59 2.69 -17.12
N CYS A 192 -0.39 3.58 -16.16
CA CYS A 192 0.00 4.97 -16.43
C CYS A 192 1.32 5.07 -17.22
N HIS A 193 2.32 4.27 -16.84
CA HIS A 193 3.65 4.32 -17.46
C HIS A 193 4.31 2.93 -17.58
N GLY A 194 3.51 1.87 -17.49
CA GLY A 194 3.97 0.50 -17.67
C GLY A 194 4.81 -0.07 -16.53
N SER A 195 4.84 0.58 -15.35
CA SER A 195 5.60 0.06 -14.21
C SER A 195 5.03 -1.29 -13.76
N GLN A 196 5.92 -2.24 -13.46
CA GLN A 196 5.57 -3.61 -13.10
C GLN A 196 6.29 -4.01 -11.81
N TYR A 197 5.58 -4.70 -10.93
CA TYR A 197 6.09 -5.14 -9.64
C TYR A 197 5.78 -6.63 -9.46
N ASP A 198 6.82 -7.45 -9.33
CA ASP A 198 6.64 -8.88 -9.10
C ASP A 198 6.34 -9.13 -7.60
N PRO A 199 5.16 -9.67 -7.25
CA PRO A 199 4.80 -9.87 -5.84
C PRO A 199 5.55 -11.00 -5.16
N LEU A 200 6.26 -11.87 -5.90
CA LEU A 200 7.14 -12.88 -5.32
C LEU A 200 8.52 -12.30 -4.94
N LEU A 201 8.90 -11.16 -5.51
CA LEU A 201 10.21 -10.54 -5.29
C LEU A 201 10.07 -9.26 -4.47
N LEU A 202 9.91 -9.43 -3.16
CA LEU A 202 9.83 -8.30 -2.23
C LEU A 202 11.21 -7.70 -2.03
N THR A 203 11.37 -6.45 -2.48
CA THR A 203 12.63 -5.71 -2.34
C THR A 203 12.42 -4.39 -1.62
N THR A 204 13.38 -4.02 -0.78
CA THR A 204 13.56 -2.64 -0.35
C THR A 204 14.71 -2.04 -1.13
N ASN A 205 14.54 -0.79 -1.54
CA ASN A 205 15.66 0.00 -2.02
C ASN A 205 15.64 1.32 -1.25
N VAL A 206 16.78 1.67 -0.66
CA VAL A 206 16.99 3.00 -0.11
C VAL A 206 17.71 3.78 -1.20
N HIS A 207 17.08 4.84 -1.69
CA HIS A 207 17.78 5.76 -2.59
C HIS A 207 19.11 6.17 -1.94
N PRO A 208 20.26 6.15 -2.64
CA PRO A 208 21.59 6.31 -2.03
C PRO A 208 21.79 7.58 -1.18
N ARG A 209 20.93 8.59 -1.38
CA ARG A 209 20.92 9.85 -0.63
C ARG A 209 19.88 9.90 0.52
N SER A 210 19.25 8.79 0.85
CA SER A 210 18.18 8.71 1.85
C SER A 210 18.58 7.93 3.10
N GLY A 211 19.88 7.67 3.28
CA GLY A 211 20.50 7.09 4.47
C GLY A 211 20.92 8.14 5.48
#